data_AF-A0A7H4N6J6-F1
#
_entry.id   AF-A0A7H4N6J6-F1
#
_cell.length_a   1.000
_cell.length_b   1.000
_cell.length_c   1.000
_cell.angle_alpha   90.00
_cell.angle_beta   90.00
_cell.angle_gamma   90.00
#
_symmetry.space_group_name_H-M   'P 1'
#
loop_
_entity.id
_entity.type
_entity.pdbx_description
1 polymer ?
#
loop_
_entity_poly.entity_id
_entity_poly.type
_entity_poly.pdbx_seq_one_letter_code
_entity_poly.pdbx_strand_id
1 'polypeptide(L)'
;MDPVVVMDTILVVRPREVRFKWAYDRAAGTVSNTGNTWFKLLIKPVAIRRKRKGMHGIYGPGTLSARPRCANRGNHYIIYNDKFIKMTKDCPVN
;
A
#
# COMPACT_ATOMS: atom_id res chain seq x y z
N MET A 1 23.12 15.21 -30.12
CA MET A 1 23.19 15.03 -28.65
C MET A 1 22.56 13.70 -28.34
N ASP A 2 23.30 12.80 -27.71
CA ASP A 2 22.79 11.49 -27.30
C ASP A 2 22.15 11.57 -25.90
N PRO A 3 21.06 10.84 -25.63
CA PRO A 3 20.37 10.89 -24.35
C PRO A 3 21.23 10.30 -23.23
N VAL A 4 21.37 11.03 -22.13
CA VAL A 4 22.01 10.54 -20.91
C VAL A 4 20.96 9.88 -20.03
N VAL A 5 21.14 8.59 -19.75
CA VAL A 5 20.28 7.86 -18.80
C VAL A 5 20.86 8.02 -17.40
N VAL A 6 20.04 8.53 -16.48
CA VAL A 6 20.38 8.64 -15.05
C VAL A 6 19.50 7.66 -14.27
N MET A 7 20.12 6.87 -13.40
CA MET A 7 19.45 5.86 -12.58
C MET A 7 19.50 6.26 -11.10
N ASP A 8 18.32 6.47 -10.51
CA ASP A 8 18.17 6.75 -9.09
C ASP A 8 17.62 5.54 -8.35
N THR A 9 18.17 5.25 -7.17
CA THR A 9 17.71 4.18 -6.29
C THR A 9 17.51 4.70 -4.88
N ILE A 10 16.57 4.10 -4.14
CA ILE A 10 16.26 4.48 -2.76
C ILE A 10 16.57 3.30 -1.85
N LEU A 11 17.52 3.49 -0.92
CA LEU A 11 17.76 2.58 0.20
C LEU A 11 17.04 3.12 1.44
N VAL A 12 16.23 2.27 2.09
CA VAL A 12 15.51 2.65 3.31
C VAL A 12 15.97 1.79 4.47
N VAL A 13 16.55 2.44 5.47
CA VAL A 13 16.93 1.80 6.75
C VAL A 13 15.75 1.84 7.72
N ARG A 14 15.58 0.78 8.51
CA ARG A 14 14.50 0.68 9.51
C ARG A 14 15.03 0.94 10.91
N PRO A 15 14.19 1.48 11.82
CA PRO A 15 14.55 1.55 13.23
C PRO A 15 14.90 0.16 13.77
N ARG A 16 15.86 0.08 14.69
CA ARG A 16 16.23 -1.17 15.36
C ARG A 16 15.04 -1.77 16.12
N GLU A 17 14.30 -0.92 16.82
CA GLU A 17 13.04 -1.27 17.48
C GLU A 17 11.85 -0.92 16.61
N VAL A 18 11.25 -1.93 15.97
CA VAL A 18 10.16 -1.71 15.03
C VAL A 18 8.80 -1.77 15.72
N ARG A 19 8.02 -0.69 15.54
CA ARG A 19 6.61 -0.58 15.89
C ARG A 19 5.80 -0.56 14.60
N PHE A 20 5.52 -1.74 14.07
CA PHE A 20 4.70 -1.89 12.87
C PHE A 20 3.21 -1.79 13.22
N LYS A 21 2.61 -0.63 12.97
CA LYS A 21 1.20 -0.34 13.22
C LYS A 21 0.60 0.44 12.05
N TRP A 22 -0.65 0.15 11.73
CA TRP A 22 -1.40 0.80 10.66
C TRP A 22 -2.89 0.81 11.01
N ALA A 23 -3.62 1.76 10.43
CA ALA A 23 -5.08 1.83 10.51
C ALA A 23 -5.67 1.91 9.10
N TYR A 24 -6.81 1.26 8.91
CA TYR A 24 -7.56 1.28 7.66
C TYR A 24 -9.01 1.63 7.97
N ASP A 25 -9.45 2.77 7.45
CA ASP A 25 -10.84 3.18 7.48
C ASP A 25 -11.43 2.99 6.07
N ARG A 26 -12.32 2.01 5.95
CA ARG A 26 -12.98 1.69 4.68
C ARG A 26 -14.00 2.75 4.28
N ALA A 27 -14.73 3.33 5.23
CA ALA A 27 -15.76 4.32 4.94
C ALA A 27 -15.14 5.60 4.40
N ALA A 28 -14.04 6.05 5.03
CA ALA A 28 -13.27 7.20 4.56
C ALA A 28 -12.34 6.87 3.38
N GLY A 29 -12.08 5.59 3.11
CA GLY A 29 -11.08 5.17 2.12
C GLY A 29 -9.67 5.63 2.49
N THR A 30 -9.33 5.56 3.78
CA THR A 30 -8.03 6.00 4.29
C THR A 30 -7.18 4.86 4.83
N VAL A 31 -5.88 4.92 4.56
CA VAL A 31 -4.87 4.08 5.19
C VAL A 31 -3.87 4.99 5.87
N SER A 32 -3.64 4.81 7.16
CA SER A 32 -2.67 5.56 7.95
C SER A 32 -1.57 4.66 8.48
N ASN A 33 -0.34 5.14 8.42
CA ASN A 33 0.80 4.52 9.09
C ASN A 33 0.97 5.15 10.48
N THR A 34 0.49 4.45 11.50
CA THR A 34 0.60 4.86 12.91
C THR A 34 1.83 4.27 13.60
N GLY A 35 2.69 3.57 12.85
CA GLY A 35 3.93 2.98 13.30
C GLY A 35 5.15 3.88 13.10
N ASN A 36 6.33 3.33 13.38
CA ASN A 36 7.63 4.00 13.18
C ASN A 36 8.44 3.43 12.00
N THR A 37 7.84 2.56 11.20
CA THR A 37 8.50 1.90 10.06
C THR A 37 7.66 2.08 8.80
N TRP A 38 8.28 1.89 7.64
CA TRP A 38 7.58 2.01 6.37
C TRP A 38 6.97 0.69 5.92
N PHE A 39 5.97 0.75 5.04
CA PHE A 39 5.45 -0.41 4.33
C PHE A 39 4.99 -0.05 2.92
N LYS A 40 4.81 -1.05 2.04
CA LYS A 40 4.17 -0.82 0.74
C LYS A 40 2.69 -1.13 0.83
N LEU A 41 1.85 -0.27 0.25
CA LEU A 41 0.43 -0.56 0.06
C LEU A 41 0.23 -1.05 -1.36
N LEU A 42 -0.56 -2.10 -1.54
CA LEU A 42 -0.97 -2.64 -2.83
C LEU A 42 -2.49 -2.76 -2.86
N ILE A 43 -3.13 -2.06 -3.81
CA ILE A 43 -4.57 -2.09 -4.02
C ILE A 43 -4.86 -2.70 -5.38
N LYS A 44 -5.50 -3.87 -5.38
CA LYS A 44 -5.95 -4.57 -6.59
C LYS A 44 -7.48 -4.50 -6.69
N PRO A 45 -8.03 -3.77 -7.68
CA PRO A 45 -9.48 -3.73 -7.89
C PRO A 45 -10.03 -5.08 -8.39
N VAL A 46 -11.30 -5.40 -8.08
CA VAL A 46 -11.97 -6.68 -8.39
C VAL A 46 -12.35 -6.86 -9.88
N ALA A 47 -12.00 -5.93 -10.77
CA ALA A 47 -12.58 -5.89 -12.11
C ALA A 47 -12.23 -7.12 -12.99
N ILE A 48 -13.26 -7.89 -13.36
CA ILE A 48 -13.19 -9.08 -14.23
C ILE A 48 -12.99 -8.72 -15.72
N ARG A 49 -13.33 -7.49 -16.15
CA ARG A 49 -13.41 -7.13 -17.59
C ARG A 49 -12.51 -5.99 -18.07
N ARG A 50 -11.85 -5.25 -17.18
CA ARG A 50 -10.90 -4.19 -17.55
C ARG A 50 -9.66 -4.37 -16.70
N LYS A 51 -8.50 -4.55 -17.32
CA LYS A 51 -7.17 -4.49 -16.66
C LYS A 51 -6.99 -3.09 -16.05
N ARG A 52 -7.67 -2.81 -14.93
CA ARG A 52 -7.50 -1.59 -14.16
C ARG A 52 -6.17 -1.72 -13.43
N LYS A 53 -5.24 -0.80 -13.71
CA LYS A 53 -3.92 -0.77 -13.08
C LYS A 53 -4.08 -0.80 -11.56
N GLY A 54 -3.43 -1.77 -10.93
CA GLY A 54 -3.28 -1.79 -9.47
C GLY A 54 -2.50 -0.57 -9.01
N MET A 55 -2.72 -0.16 -7.77
CA MET A 55 -2.03 0.98 -7.18
C MET A 55 -1.02 0.48 -6.15
N HIS A 56 0.21 0.94 -6.25
CA HIS A 56 1.28 0.63 -5.29
C HIS A 56 1.97 1.91 -4.82
N GLY A 57 2.35 1.97 -3.54
CA GLY A 57 3.04 3.12 -2.96
C GLY A 57 3.78 2.77 -1.68
N ILE A 58 4.81 3.55 -1.34
CA ILE A 58 5.58 3.46 -0.10
C ILE A 58 4.95 4.42 0.92
N TYR A 59 4.71 3.95 2.13
CA TYR A 59 4.08 4.71 3.20
C TYR A 59 5.02 4.78 4.40
N GLY A 60 5.53 5.97 4.68
CA GLY A 60 6.37 6.24 5.84
C GLY A 60 5.55 6.48 7.12
N PRO A 61 6.22 6.59 8.28
CA PRO A 61 5.59 6.92 9.56
C PRO A 61 4.76 8.21 9.48
N GLY A 62 3.57 8.23 10.09
CA GLY A 62 2.69 9.40 10.11
C GLY A 62 2.01 9.73 8.77
N THR A 63 2.30 8.98 7.70
CA THR A 63 1.69 9.24 6.38
C THR A 63 0.22 8.80 6.39
N LEU A 64 -0.66 9.68 5.90
CA LEU A 64 -2.07 9.40 5.64
C LEU A 64 -2.32 9.30 4.13
N SER A 65 -2.87 8.18 3.67
CA SER A 65 -3.41 8.06 2.31
C SER A 65 -4.91 8.21 2.34
N ALA A 66 -5.43 9.36 1.93
CA ALA A 66 -6.82 9.50 1.54
C ALA A 66 -6.92 9.25 0.04
N ARG A 67 -7.44 8.08 -0.36
CA ARG A 67 -7.63 7.77 -1.78
C ARG A 67 -9.00 7.12 -1.99
N PRO A 68 -9.83 7.61 -2.94
CA PRO A 68 -11.15 7.02 -3.21
C PRO A 68 -11.10 5.54 -3.56
N ARG A 69 -9.97 5.07 -4.12
CA ARG A 69 -9.75 3.66 -4.49
C ARG A 69 -9.66 2.71 -3.29
N CYS A 70 -9.32 3.21 -2.10
CA CYS A 70 -9.33 2.42 -0.88
C CYS A 70 -10.76 2.13 -0.39
N ALA A 71 -11.75 2.97 -0.73
CA ALA A 71 -13.15 2.73 -0.36
C ALA A 71 -13.80 1.63 -1.22
N ASN A 72 -13.27 1.37 -2.41
CA ASN A 72 -13.84 0.42 -3.36
C ASN A 72 -13.67 -1.04 -2.91
N ARG A 73 -14.57 -1.93 -3.37
CA ARG A 73 -14.39 -3.39 -3.23
C ARG A 73 -13.12 -3.83 -3.96
N GLY A 74 -12.28 -4.61 -3.28
CA GLY A 74 -10.88 -4.76 -3.67
C GLY A 74 -10.09 -5.67 -2.75
N ASN A 75 -9.07 -6.31 -3.31
CA ASN A 75 -8.04 -6.95 -2.51
C ASN A 75 -7.01 -5.88 -2.15
N HIS A 76 -6.99 -5.49 -0.87
CA HIS A 76 -6.05 -4.51 -0.33
C HIS A 76 -5.01 -5.24 0.52
N TYR A 77 -3.74 -5.00 0.24
CA TYR A 77 -2.62 -5.63 0.92
C TYR A 77 -1.63 -4.59 1.41
N ILE A 78 -1.10 -4.81 2.61
CA ILE A 78 0.17 -4.24 3.02
C ILE A 78 1.26 -5.26 2.73
N ILE A 79 2.37 -4.81 2.15
CA ILE A 79 3.59 -5.59 2.01
C ILE A 79 4.58 -5.08 3.05
N TYR A 80 4.97 -5.97 3.95
CA TYR A 80 5.90 -5.69 5.03
C TYR A 80 6.79 -6.92 5.26
N ASN A 81 8.11 -6.75 5.22
CA ASN A 81 9.09 -7.85 5.31
C ASN A 81 8.77 -9.02 4.38
N ASP A 82 8.51 -8.70 3.11
CA ASP A 82 8.17 -9.67 2.06
C ASP A 82 6.90 -10.50 2.32
N LYS A 83 6.11 -10.12 3.33
CA LYS A 83 4.81 -10.71 3.65
C LYS A 83 3.69 -9.85 3.13
N PHE A 84 2.69 -10.51 2.53
CA PHE A 84 1.43 -9.90 2.12
C PHE A 84 0.40 -10.01 3.26
N ILE A 85 0.00 -8.87 3.80
CA ILE A 85 -0.97 -8.76 4.89
C ILE A 85 -2.27 -8.23 4.29
N LYS A 86 -3.30 -9.09 4.23
CA LYS A 86 -4.62 -8.71 3.68
C LYS A 86 -5.34 -7.78 4.66
N MET A 87 -5.75 -6.61 4.19
CA MET A 87 -6.44 -5.58 5.00
C MET A 87 -7.96 -5.77 4.97
N THR A 88 -8.50 -6.19 3.83
CA THR A 88 -9.93 -6.41 3.64
C THR A 88 -10.30 -7.88 3.85
N LYS A 89 -11.24 -8.14 4.77
CA LYS A 89 -11.94 -9.43 4.89
C LYS A 89 -13.15 -9.47 3.95
N ASP A 90 -12.95 -9.12 2.68
CA ASP A 90 -13.99 -9.39 1.68
C ASP A 90 -14.11 -10.92 1.58
N CYS A 91 -15.27 -11.46 1.99
CA CYS A 91 -15.59 -12.89 1.92
C CYS A 91 -15.32 -13.41 0.49
N PRO A 92 -14.82 -14.64 0.33
CA PRO A 92 -14.79 -15.27 -0.98
C PRO A 92 -16.20 -15.20 -1.56
N VAL A 93 -16.29 -14.79 -2.82
CA VAL A 93 -17.53 -14.91 -3.58
C VAL A 93 -17.69 -16.42 -3.75
N ASN A 94 -18.52 -17.04 -2.91
CA ASN A 94 -19.00 -18.41 -3.11
C ASN A 94 -19.79 -18.46 -4.41
#